data_AF-A0A970C119-F1
#
_entry.id   AF-A0A970C119-F1
#
_cell.length_a   1.000
_cell.length_b   1.000
_cell.length_c   1.000
_cell.angle_alpha   90.00
_cell.angle_beta   90.00
_cell.angle_gamma   90.00
#
_symmetry.space_group_name_H-M   'P 1'
#
loop_
_entity.id
_entity.type
_entity.pdbx_description
1 polymer ?
#
loop_
_entity_poly.entity_id
_entity_poly.type
_entity_poly.pdbx_seq_one_letter_code
_entity_poly.pdbx_strand_id
1 'polypeptide(L)'
;MNRVALSIVLACVPALATAAAAEIFCVRPDGAVYGNGSGADWANALSGFPPPDSGPWGAGEGWIDAGDTILVAAGDYTTSVAPPSGGASEQARLTIRRATAADHGPHAGWTADMDGVVRLVGSASITLSDVDYVTVDGVTEYGFHLLNTSTYGLSVVSGCSHILVQGVRADGSVQQDNYRGFNLRDSHDVIVRRCWSSNNPNDSVLMMGMNGAVLEHCRFGPRIPPIDYAWHADLIEARNNTNIDFRYNNVDWAPDGVFLFEGNTHWRIYGNIFRGGGKGTRTHSTNPVNGPVHVHNNVFYQSYQGVSYGSAITGTACNNVFYGNLHAPGFGGLTAGPNYYYNTEGKTNTGGDPFVNAAALDFHLRAATPAVDEGAALGSPFDLDADGATRPQGGGWDMGPFEYLPVPGDADGDGDVDLDDFGSLKRSFGRPSGAVWADGDFNGDGTVDLDDFVLLKQNFGTRPQ
;
A
#
# COMPACT_ATOMS: atom_id res chain seq x y z
N MET A 1 -18.08 79.26 -4.05
CA MET A 1 -18.07 78.10 -3.14
C MET A 1 -19.13 77.15 -3.69
N ASN A 2 -18.91 75.95 -4.24
CA ASN A 2 -17.80 75.01 -4.23
C ASN A 2 -17.66 74.38 -5.63
N ARG A 3 -16.42 74.18 -6.10
CA ARG A 3 -16.10 73.27 -7.20
C ARG A 3 -15.74 71.93 -6.56
N VAL A 4 -16.48 70.86 -6.87
CA VAL A 4 -16.06 69.49 -6.56
C VAL A 4 -15.46 68.92 -7.84
N ALA A 5 -14.15 68.67 -7.83
CA ALA A 5 -13.45 67.99 -8.89
C ALA A 5 -13.67 66.47 -8.74
N LEU A 6 -14.21 65.84 -9.77
CA LEU A 6 -14.35 64.39 -9.85
C LEU A 6 -13.04 63.83 -10.43
N SER A 7 -12.15 63.35 -9.56
CA SER A 7 -10.96 62.59 -9.98
C SER A 7 -11.37 61.16 -10.34
N ILE A 8 -11.32 60.82 -11.63
CA ILE A 8 -11.38 59.42 -12.08
C ILE A 8 -10.03 58.80 -11.77
N VAL A 9 -9.97 57.98 -10.72
CA VAL A 9 -8.86 57.07 -10.48
C VAL A 9 -9.08 55.87 -11.40
N LEU A 10 -8.27 55.76 -12.44
CA LEU A 10 -8.18 54.55 -13.25
C LEU A 10 -7.52 53.48 -12.37
N ALA A 11 -8.32 52.64 -11.73
CA ALA A 11 -7.81 51.47 -11.03
C ALA A 11 -7.15 50.56 -12.07
N CYS A 12 -5.84 50.38 -11.97
CA CYS A 12 -5.12 49.36 -12.71
C CYS A 12 -5.67 48.01 -12.23
N VAL A 13 -6.55 47.40 -13.03
CA VAL A 13 -6.93 46.00 -12.84
C VAL A 13 -5.65 45.21 -13.10
N PRO A 14 -5.08 44.49 -12.11
CA PRO A 14 -3.97 43.61 -12.41
C PRO A 14 -4.46 42.64 -13.48
N ALA A 15 -3.73 42.56 -14.59
CA ALA A 15 -3.96 41.52 -15.57
C ALA A 15 -4.00 40.19 -14.80
N LEU A 16 -5.10 39.44 -14.93
CA LEU A 16 -5.09 38.05 -14.52
C LEU A 16 -3.94 37.42 -15.28
N ALA A 17 -2.86 37.09 -14.58
CA ALA A 17 -1.87 36.17 -15.09
C ALA A 17 -2.66 34.91 -15.42
N THR A 18 -2.82 34.64 -16.72
CA THR A 18 -3.24 33.32 -17.18
C THR A 18 -2.25 32.34 -16.56
N ALA A 19 -2.71 31.44 -15.70
CA ALA A 19 -1.88 30.36 -15.19
C ALA A 19 -1.16 29.74 -16.40
N ALA A 20 0.17 29.65 -16.34
CA ALA A 20 0.92 28.92 -17.34
C ALA A 20 0.32 27.51 -17.44
N ALA A 21 0.21 26.98 -18.65
CA ALA A 21 -0.28 25.61 -18.82
C ALA A 21 0.73 24.67 -18.15
N ALA A 22 0.23 23.64 -17.46
CA ALA A 22 1.08 22.61 -16.86
C ALA A 22 2.08 22.06 -17.90
N GLU A 23 3.37 22.12 -17.58
CA GLU A 23 4.46 21.69 -18.43
C GLU A 23 4.91 20.26 -18.08
N ILE A 24 5.59 19.63 -19.03
CA ILE A 24 6.21 18.32 -18.85
C ILE A 24 7.73 18.49 -18.98
N PHE A 25 8.45 18.08 -17.95
CA PHE A 25 9.91 18.11 -17.89
C PHE A 25 10.48 16.70 -17.94
N CYS A 26 11.46 16.47 -18.80
CA CYS A 26 12.16 15.20 -18.93
C CYS A 26 13.47 15.24 -18.11
N VAL A 27 13.67 14.23 -17.27
CA VAL A 27 14.86 14.06 -16.41
C VAL A 27 15.57 12.76 -16.76
N ARG A 28 16.89 12.83 -16.94
CA ARG A 28 17.77 11.68 -17.20
C ARG A 28 18.84 11.56 -16.10
N PRO A 29 19.50 10.40 -15.94
CA PRO A 29 20.54 10.18 -14.92
C PRO A 29 21.61 11.27 -14.88
N ASP A 30 22.19 11.52 -13.71
CA ASP A 30 23.23 12.54 -13.53
C ASP A 30 24.44 12.27 -14.43
N GLY A 31 25.05 13.31 -14.96
CA GLY A 31 26.31 13.22 -15.68
C GLY A 31 26.42 14.24 -16.80
N ALA A 32 26.19 13.80 -18.04
CA ALA A 32 26.33 14.67 -19.21
C ALA A 32 25.19 15.69 -19.28
N VAL A 33 25.49 16.91 -19.75
CA VAL A 33 24.45 17.86 -20.18
C VAL A 33 23.78 17.30 -21.43
N TYR A 34 22.47 17.02 -21.34
CA TYR A 34 21.67 16.56 -22.47
C TYR A 34 21.20 17.78 -23.26
N GLY A 35 21.74 17.97 -24.47
CA GLY A 35 21.37 19.10 -25.31
C GLY A 35 21.63 20.44 -24.62
N ASN A 36 20.60 21.26 -24.47
CA ASN A 36 20.67 22.52 -23.73
C ASN A 36 20.33 22.39 -22.23
N GLY A 37 19.92 21.21 -21.76
CA GLY A 37 19.60 20.94 -20.35
C GLY A 37 18.36 21.66 -19.82
N SER A 38 17.39 22.00 -20.66
CA SER A 38 16.15 22.70 -20.28
C SER A 38 15.07 21.80 -19.67
N GLY A 39 15.14 20.48 -19.91
CA GLY A 39 14.07 19.54 -19.57
C GLY A 39 12.91 19.50 -20.58
N ALA A 40 12.90 20.33 -21.63
CA ALA A 40 11.76 20.43 -22.55
C ALA A 40 11.47 19.15 -23.37
N ASP A 41 12.46 18.26 -23.51
CA ASP A 41 12.35 16.95 -24.14
C ASP A 41 13.47 16.01 -23.69
N TRP A 42 13.48 14.75 -24.14
CA TRP A 42 14.48 13.75 -23.74
C TRP A 42 15.88 14.01 -24.33
N ALA A 43 15.99 14.75 -25.43
CA ALA A 43 17.26 15.17 -26.01
C ALA A 43 17.87 16.38 -25.27
N ASN A 44 17.02 17.18 -24.63
CA ASN A 44 17.33 18.39 -23.86
C ASN A 44 17.08 18.21 -22.36
N ALA A 45 17.05 16.96 -21.89
CA ALA A 45 16.63 16.60 -20.54
C ALA A 45 17.48 17.25 -19.44
N LEU A 46 16.89 17.40 -18.25
CA LEU A 46 17.63 17.72 -17.04
C LEU A 46 18.59 16.57 -16.71
N SER A 47 19.81 16.91 -16.29
CA SER A 47 20.80 15.95 -15.78
C SER A 47 20.65 15.81 -14.27
N GLY A 48 19.95 14.76 -13.85
CA GLY A 48 19.59 14.57 -12.45
C GLY A 48 18.37 15.38 -12.02
N PHE A 49 17.98 15.21 -10.76
CA PHE A 49 16.92 15.99 -10.15
C PHE A 49 17.42 17.40 -9.80
N PRO A 50 16.61 18.43 -10.09
CA PRO A 50 16.92 19.81 -9.72
C PRO A 50 17.26 19.98 -8.23
N PRO A 51 18.37 20.64 -7.87
CA PRO A 51 18.67 20.94 -6.48
C PRO A 51 17.66 21.96 -5.91
N PRO A 52 17.20 21.83 -4.65
CA PRO A 52 16.13 22.65 -4.09
C PRO A 52 16.40 24.16 -4.15
N ASP A 53 17.65 24.57 -3.89
CA ASP A 53 18.01 25.99 -3.71
C ASP A 53 18.54 26.69 -4.98
N SER A 54 18.78 25.94 -6.06
CA SER A 54 19.49 26.46 -7.26
C SER A 54 19.13 25.78 -8.58
N GLY A 55 18.20 24.82 -8.56
CA GLY A 55 17.71 24.13 -9.74
C GLY A 55 16.55 24.88 -10.40
N PRO A 56 16.03 24.38 -11.54
CA PRO A 56 14.87 24.95 -12.23
C PRO A 56 13.54 24.80 -11.47
N TRP A 57 13.53 24.89 -10.14
CA TRP A 57 12.32 24.92 -9.32
C TRP A 57 11.76 26.34 -9.17
N GLY A 58 10.48 26.56 -9.47
CA GLY A 58 9.81 27.85 -9.34
C GLY A 58 8.92 28.17 -10.53
N ALA A 59 8.42 29.41 -10.60
CA ALA A 59 7.44 29.84 -11.60
C ALA A 59 8.08 30.42 -12.87
N GLY A 60 7.54 30.07 -14.04
CA GLY A 60 7.87 30.66 -15.34
C GLY A 60 8.14 29.62 -16.42
N GLU A 61 8.26 30.06 -17.67
CA GLU A 61 8.58 29.17 -18.80
C GLU A 61 9.93 28.45 -18.55
N GLY A 62 9.91 27.12 -18.56
CA GLY A 62 11.09 26.29 -18.31
C GLY A 62 11.49 26.14 -16.83
N TRP A 63 10.64 26.56 -15.90
CA TRP A 63 10.77 26.29 -14.46
C TRP A 63 9.62 25.38 -14.00
N ILE A 64 9.91 24.50 -13.04
CA ILE A 64 8.96 23.50 -12.51
C ILE A 64 8.21 24.09 -11.31
N ASP A 65 6.89 24.15 -11.42
CA ASP A 65 5.97 24.65 -10.40
C ASP A 65 4.73 23.74 -10.23
N ALA A 66 3.76 24.23 -9.46
CA ALA A 66 2.48 23.59 -9.24
C ALA A 66 1.75 23.21 -10.55
N GLY A 67 1.38 21.93 -10.65
CA GLY A 67 0.67 21.35 -11.79
C GLY A 67 1.57 20.67 -12.81
N ASP A 68 2.88 20.90 -12.77
CA ASP A 68 3.82 20.33 -13.73
C ASP A 68 4.08 18.84 -13.47
N THR A 69 4.53 18.17 -14.53
CA THR A 69 4.94 16.76 -14.48
C THR A 69 6.42 16.61 -14.83
N ILE A 70 7.19 15.99 -13.96
CA ILE A 70 8.54 15.52 -14.22
C ILE A 70 8.48 14.05 -14.63
N LEU A 71 8.79 13.76 -15.89
CA LEU A 71 9.00 12.42 -16.42
C LEU A 71 10.47 12.00 -16.23
N VAL A 72 10.68 10.85 -15.59
CA VAL A 72 12.01 10.38 -15.19
C VAL A 72 12.38 9.12 -15.96
N ALA A 73 13.47 9.18 -16.72
CA ALA A 73 14.03 8.02 -17.40
C ALA A 73 14.68 7.03 -16.42
N ALA A 74 14.79 5.77 -16.82
CA ALA A 74 15.53 4.77 -16.08
C ALA A 74 17.03 5.12 -15.94
N GLY A 75 17.65 4.63 -14.87
CA GLY A 75 19.08 4.73 -14.60
C GLY A 75 19.41 5.06 -13.16
N ASP A 76 20.70 5.25 -12.88
CA ASP A 76 21.22 5.55 -11.54
C ASP A 76 21.31 7.07 -11.32
N TYR A 77 20.68 7.55 -10.25
CA TYR A 77 20.63 8.94 -9.83
C TYR A 77 21.28 9.11 -8.45
N THR A 78 22.20 10.06 -8.38
CA THR A 78 22.92 10.54 -7.19
C THR A 78 22.34 11.83 -6.62
N THR A 79 21.40 12.46 -7.34
CA THR A 79 20.59 13.59 -6.87
C THR A 79 19.26 13.11 -6.27
N SER A 80 18.80 13.78 -5.21
CA SER A 80 17.57 13.43 -4.51
C SER A 80 16.33 14.05 -5.16
N VAL A 81 15.19 13.37 -5.03
CA VAL A 81 13.88 13.96 -5.26
C VAL A 81 13.52 14.79 -4.03
N ALA A 82 13.66 16.10 -4.12
CA ALA A 82 13.38 17.03 -3.03
C ALA A 82 12.86 18.37 -3.59
N PRO A 83 11.60 18.44 -4.04
CA PRO A 83 11.04 19.70 -4.51
C PRO A 83 10.93 20.71 -3.34
N PRO A 84 11.29 21.99 -3.53
CA PRO A 84 11.19 23.02 -2.50
C PRO A 84 9.75 23.56 -2.34
N SER A 85 8.87 23.27 -3.30
CA SER A 85 7.45 23.62 -3.29
C SER A 85 6.63 22.49 -3.88
N GLY A 86 5.34 22.46 -3.54
CA GLY A 86 4.41 21.44 -4.00
C GLY A 86 3.42 21.94 -5.06
N GLY A 87 2.32 21.21 -5.23
CA GLY A 87 1.18 21.62 -6.04
C GLY A 87 0.27 22.64 -5.35
N ALA A 88 -0.71 23.16 -6.08
CA ALA A 88 -1.66 24.16 -5.59
C ALA A 88 -3.05 23.59 -5.27
N SER A 89 -3.38 22.41 -5.80
CA SER A 89 -4.65 21.70 -5.61
C SER A 89 -4.54 20.26 -6.11
N GLU A 90 -5.58 19.44 -5.87
CA GLU A 90 -5.65 18.08 -6.43
C GLU A 90 -5.57 18.03 -7.97
N GLN A 91 -6.04 19.06 -8.66
CA GLN A 91 -5.96 19.14 -10.13
C GLN A 91 -4.62 19.72 -10.61
N ALA A 92 -3.85 20.34 -9.72
CA ALA A 92 -2.58 21.00 -10.01
C ALA A 92 -1.48 20.47 -9.08
N ARG A 93 -1.36 19.14 -9.02
CA ARG A 93 -0.32 18.45 -8.26
C ARG A 93 1.02 18.56 -8.99
N LEU A 94 2.11 18.78 -8.26
CA LEU A 94 3.44 18.51 -8.80
C LEU A 94 3.62 16.99 -8.88
N THR A 95 3.83 16.47 -10.09
CA THR A 95 3.92 15.03 -10.33
C THR A 95 5.32 14.62 -10.75
N ILE A 96 5.98 13.75 -10.00
CA ILE A 96 7.25 13.12 -10.37
C ILE A 96 6.96 11.66 -10.73
N ARG A 97 7.12 11.30 -12.01
CA ARG A 97 6.65 10.02 -12.54
C ARG A 97 7.75 9.34 -13.35
N ARG A 98 7.96 8.05 -13.12
CA ARG A 98 8.83 7.23 -13.96
C ARG A 98 8.21 7.09 -15.36
N ALA A 99 8.98 7.40 -16.39
CA ALA A 99 8.57 7.24 -17.78
C ALA A 99 8.61 5.76 -18.22
N THR A 100 7.75 5.40 -19.17
CA THR A 100 7.69 4.07 -19.78
C THR A 100 7.58 4.18 -21.29
N ALA A 101 7.82 3.11 -22.04
CA ALA A 101 7.63 3.11 -23.49
C ALA A 101 6.19 3.45 -23.91
N ALA A 102 5.20 3.18 -23.04
CA ALA A 102 3.80 3.52 -23.27
C ALA A 102 3.42 4.95 -22.84
N ASP A 103 4.22 5.56 -21.96
CA ASP A 103 3.91 6.82 -21.28
C ASP A 103 5.22 7.57 -20.97
N HIS A 104 5.81 8.16 -22.00
CA HIS A 104 7.02 9.01 -21.93
C HIS A 104 6.76 10.43 -22.48
N GLY A 105 5.50 10.81 -22.62
CA GLY A 105 5.07 12.06 -23.25
C GLY A 105 5.38 12.15 -24.75
N PRO A 106 4.94 13.22 -25.42
CA PRO A 106 5.10 13.42 -26.87
C PRO A 106 6.53 13.86 -27.29
N HIS A 107 7.47 13.89 -26.35
CA HIS A 107 8.75 14.58 -26.48
C HIS A 107 9.78 13.79 -27.31
N ALA A 108 10.59 14.52 -28.09
CA ALA A 108 11.65 13.94 -28.90
C ALA A 108 12.81 13.40 -28.03
N GLY A 109 13.58 12.44 -28.56
CA GLY A 109 14.81 11.94 -27.94
C GLY A 109 14.65 10.72 -27.02
N TRP A 110 13.42 10.18 -26.90
CA TRP A 110 13.19 8.93 -26.16
C TRP A 110 13.91 7.76 -26.84
N THR A 111 14.49 6.88 -26.03
CA THR A 111 15.09 5.63 -26.46
C THR A 111 14.66 4.49 -25.54
N ALA A 112 14.60 3.27 -26.06
CA ALA A 112 14.03 2.13 -25.33
C ALA A 112 14.76 1.77 -24.02
N ASP A 113 16.05 2.12 -23.90
CA ASP A 113 16.85 1.95 -22.68
C ASP A 113 16.43 2.87 -21.53
N MET A 114 15.62 3.90 -21.82
CA MET A 114 15.03 4.77 -20.79
C MET A 114 13.80 4.15 -20.12
N ASP A 115 13.30 3.02 -20.62
CA ASP A 115 12.22 2.25 -19.98
C ASP A 115 12.77 1.22 -19.00
N GLY A 116 12.70 1.52 -17.71
CA GLY A 116 13.25 0.68 -16.66
C GLY A 116 13.13 1.32 -15.27
N VAL A 117 13.98 0.90 -14.34
CA VAL A 117 13.95 1.36 -12.94
C VAL A 117 14.72 2.66 -12.78
N VAL A 118 14.13 3.63 -12.06
CA VAL A 118 14.82 4.81 -11.54
C VAL A 118 15.48 4.43 -10.21
N ARG A 119 16.80 4.44 -10.15
CA ARG A 119 17.56 3.99 -8.97
C ARG A 119 18.18 5.20 -8.28
N LEU A 120 17.76 5.49 -7.05
CA LEU A 120 18.43 6.52 -6.24
C LEU A 120 19.55 5.87 -5.43
N VAL A 121 20.79 6.23 -5.72
CA VAL A 121 22.01 5.60 -5.20
C VAL A 121 22.88 6.59 -4.42
N GLY A 122 23.86 6.08 -3.67
CA GLY A 122 24.70 6.92 -2.82
C GLY A 122 23.85 7.56 -1.72
N SER A 123 23.90 8.89 -1.57
CA SER A 123 23.06 9.61 -0.60
C SER A 123 21.68 10.00 -1.13
N ALA A 124 21.35 9.69 -2.39
CA ALA A 124 20.11 10.14 -3.03
C ALA A 124 18.87 9.48 -2.42
N SER A 125 17.85 10.26 -2.11
CA SER A 125 16.61 9.78 -1.48
C SER A 125 15.39 10.49 -2.06
N ILE A 126 14.20 10.08 -1.61
CA ILE A 126 12.99 10.88 -1.80
C ILE A 126 12.72 11.59 -0.46
N THR A 127 12.78 12.91 -0.46
CA THR A 127 12.53 13.72 0.74
C THR A 127 11.53 14.83 0.40
N LEU A 128 10.32 14.69 0.92
CA LEU A 128 9.27 15.70 0.85
C LEU A 128 9.19 16.37 2.22
N SER A 129 9.34 17.68 2.25
CA SER A 129 9.35 18.47 3.49
C SER A 129 8.62 19.79 3.27
N ASP A 130 7.59 20.08 4.06
CA ASP A 130 6.82 21.34 3.98
C ASP A 130 6.24 21.60 2.58
N VAL A 131 5.77 20.53 1.93
CA VAL A 131 5.15 20.58 0.59
C VAL A 131 3.72 20.01 0.62
N ASP A 132 2.86 20.53 -0.26
CA ASP A 132 1.46 20.12 -0.43
C ASP A 132 1.23 19.56 -1.85
N TYR A 133 0.23 18.71 -2.06
CA TYR A 133 -0.18 18.22 -3.40
C TYR A 133 0.98 17.69 -4.27
N VAL A 134 1.84 16.81 -3.74
CA VAL A 134 2.92 16.16 -4.50
C VAL A 134 2.59 14.69 -4.77
N THR A 135 2.82 14.25 -6.01
CA THR A 135 2.75 12.83 -6.39
C THR A 135 4.14 12.33 -6.77
N VAL A 136 4.57 11.20 -6.19
CA VAL A 136 5.70 10.41 -6.68
C VAL A 136 5.18 9.06 -7.16
N ASP A 137 5.32 8.80 -8.46
CA ASP A 137 4.68 7.66 -9.13
C ASP A 137 5.71 6.81 -9.89
N GLY A 138 5.99 5.61 -9.37
CA GLY A 138 6.80 4.61 -10.04
C GLY A 138 6.11 3.96 -11.24
N VAL A 139 4.79 4.15 -11.44
CA VAL A 139 3.93 3.53 -12.47
C VAL A 139 3.77 2.02 -12.30
N THR A 140 4.88 1.32 -12.12
CA THR A 140 4.95 -0.10 -11.78
C THR A 140 5.42 -0.27 -10.35
N GLU A 141 5.19 -1.46 -9.79
CA GLU A 141 5.94 -1.89 -8.60
C GLU A 141 7.45 -1.79 -8.92
N TYR A 142 8.23 -1.19 -8.02
CA TYR A 142 9.67 -0.96 -8.20
C TYR A 142 10.07 0.07 -9.27
N GLY A 143 9.17 0.94 -9.70
CA GLY A 143 9.52 2.02 -10.64
C GLY A 143 10.62 2.94 -10.11
N PHE A 144 10.57 3.26 -8.81
CA PHE A 144 11.67 3.88 -8.07
C PHE A 144 12.28 2.89 -7.08
N HIS A 145 13.60 2.77 -7.08
CA HIS A 145 14.36 1.93 -6.16
C HIS A 145 15.39 2.75 -5.41
N LEU A 146 15.18 2.92 -4.11
CA LEU A 146 16.04 3.66 -3.21
C LEU A 146 17.05 2.69 -2.61
N LEU A 147 18.31 2.86 -2.99
CA LEU A 147 19.47 2.04 -2.63
C LEU A 147 20.49 2.87 -1.84
N ASN A 148 19.97 3.81 -1.07
CA ASN A 148 20.78 4.89 -0.54
C ASN A 148 21.44 4.54 0.78
N THR A 149 22.37 5.39 1.18
CA THR A 149 23.11 5.32 2.44
C THR A 149 22.71 6.41 3.43
N SER A 150 21.57 7.05 3.20
CA SER A 150 20.96 7.99 4.14
C SER A 150 20.38 7.24 5.34
N THR A 151 19.95 7.95 6.38
CA THR A 151 19.16 7.34 7.46
C THR A 151 17.78 6.88 6.97
N TYR A 152 17.25 7.51 5.90
CA TYR A 152 15.90 7.27 5.42
C TYR A 152 15.85 7.06 3.91
N GLY A 153 15.06 6.09 3.48
CA GLY A 153 14.69 5.87 2.07
C GLY A 153 13.75 6.97 1.56
N LEU A 154 12.51 6.90 2.01
CA LEU A 154 11.45 7.86 1.74
C LEU A 154 11.14 8.65 3.01
N SER A 155 11.17 9.98 2.93
CA SER A 155 10.75 10.88 4.00
C SER A 155 9.62 11.79 3.56
N VAL A 156 8.56 11.87 4.37
CA VAL A 156 7.46 12.85 4.26
C VAL A 156 7.33 13.50 5.63
N VAL A 157 7.75 14.76 5.74
CA VAL A 157 8.00 15.41 7.03
C VAL A 157 7.61 16.89 7.05
N SER A 158 7.66 17.48 8.25
CA SER A 158 7.65 18.94 8.43
C SER A 158 6.43 19.66 7.85
N GLY A 159 5.22 19.13 8.06
CA GLY A 159 3.98 19.77 7.63
C GLY A 159 3.52 19.43 6.22
N CYS A 160 4.00 18.32 5.64
CA CYS A 160 3.49 17.89 4.34
C CYS A 160 1.98 17.59 4.37
N SER A 161 1.30 17.87 3.25
CA SER A 161 -0.11 17.53 3.07
C SER A 161 -0.45 17.08 1.65
N HIS A 162 -1.56 16.34 1.51
CA HIS A 162 -2.05 15.75 0.25
C HIS A 162 -0.93 15.10 -0.57
N ILE A 163 -0.22 14.15 0.02
CA ILE A 163 0.92 13.47 -0.62
C ILE A 163 0.49 12.10 -1.13
N LEU A 164 0.89 11.75 -2.36
CA LEU A 164 0.75 10.40 -2.91
C LEU A 164 2.13 9.86 -3.29
N VAL A 165 2.52 8.73 -2.70
CA VAL A 165 3.71 7.98 -3.10
C VAL A 165 3.29 6.57 -3.51
N GLN A 166 3.65 6.16 -4.72
CA GLN A 166 3.37 4.80 -5.20
C GLN A 166 4.48 4.20 -6.05
N GLY A 167 4.62 2.87 -6.01
CA GLY A 167 5.60 2.15 -6.82
C GLY A 167 7.06 2.39 -6.40
N VAL A 168 7.29 2.73 -5.12
CA VAL A 168 8.62 2.99 -4.56
C VAL A 168 9.09 1.81 -3.71
N ARG A 169 10.33 1.37 -3.91
CA ARG A 169 11.02 0.44 -3.00
C ARG A 169 12.15 1.13 -2.28
N ALA A 170 12.11 1.10 -0.96
CA ALA A 170 13.19 1.49 -0.08
C ALA A 170 13.91 0.23 0.42
N ASP A 171 15.13 0.00 -0.07
CA ASP A 171 15.99 -1.08 0.39
C ASP A 171 17.07 -0.55 1.32
N GLY A 172 17.08 -1.05 2.55
CA GLY A 172 18.23 -0.86 3.43
C GLY A 172 19.43 -1.72 3.02
N SER A 173 20.52 -1.59 3.78
CA SER A 173 21.69 -2.45 3.65
C SER A 173 22.27 -2.83 5.02
N VAL A 174 22.99 -3.95 5.08
CA VAL A 174 23.66 -4.45 6.29
C VAL A 174 24.75 -3.52 6.85
N GLN A 175 25.10 -2.44 6.13
CA GLN A 175 26.16 -1.51 6.52
C GLN A 175 25.62 -0.28 7.28
N GLN A 176 24.32 -0.22 7.58
CA GLN A 176 23.67 1.01 8.05
C GLN A 176 22.78 0.80 9.28
N ASP A 177 23.34 0.55 10.46
CA ASP A 177 22.60 0.16 11.67
C ASP A 177 21.34 1.00 12.05
N ASN A 178 21.22 2.24 11.54
CA ASN A 178 20.10 3.14 11.83
C ASN A 178 19.13 3.39 10.65
N TYR A 179 19.31 2.72 9.50
CA TYR A 179 18.45 2.93 8.33
C TYR A 179 17.01 2.51 8.59
N ARG A 180 16.08 3.39 8.21
CA ARG A 180 14.63 3.12 8.17
C ARG A 180 14.11 3.37 6.76
N GLY A 181 13.24 2.49 6.29
CA GLY A 181 12.71 2.60 4.92
C GLY A 181 11.87 3.86 4.75
N PHE A 182 10.86 4.02 5.60
CA PHE A 182 9.91 5.14 5.54
C PHE A 182 9.96 5.98 6.83
N ASN A 183 10.00 7.29 6.67
CA ASN A 183 9.95 8.27 7.75
C ASN A 183 8.78 9.22 7.49
N LEU A 184 7.68 8.98 8.20
CA LEU A 184 6.41 9.70 8.05
C LEU A 184 6.17 10.48 9.35
N ARG A 185 6.42 11.80 9.33
CA ARG A 185 6.32 12.61 10.54
C ARG A 185 5.63 13.94 10.36
N ASP A 186 4.91 14.37 11.40
CA ASP A 186 4.40 15.73 11.55
C ASP A 186 3.69 16.25 10.29
N SER A 187 2.89 15.39 9.65
CA SER A 187 2.27 15.61 8.34
C SER A 187 0.87 15.00 8.31
N HIS A 188 0.04 15.39 7.33
CA HIS A 188 -1.33 14.88 7.22
C HIS A 188 -1.71 14.52 5.79
N ASP A 189 -2.77 13.72 5.60
CA ASP A 189 -3.30 13.32 4.29
C ASP A 189 -2.22 12.74 3.35
N VAL A 190 -1.50 11.73 3.86
CA VAL A 190 -0.38 11.07 3.15
C VAL A 190 -0.76 9.64 2.77
N ILE A 191 -0.72 9.34 1.48
CA ILE A 191 -0.97 8.00 0.94
C ILE A 191 0.36 7.41 0.46
N VAL A 192 0.74 6.27 1.03
CA VAL A 192 1.84 5.41 0.57
C VAL A 192 1.23 4.10 0.11
N ARG A 193 1.30 3.80 -1.18
CA ARG A 193 0.67 2.59 -1.72
C ARG A 193 1.51 1.83 -2.71
N ARG A 194 1.39 0.50 -2.76
CA ARG A 194 2.18 -0.32 -3.68
C ARG A 194 3.68 -0.05 -3.55
N CYS A 195 4.13 0.17 -2.32
CA CYS A 195 5.52 0.45 -1.97
C CYS A 195 6.12 -0.74 -1.21
N TRP A 196 7.43 -0.90 -1.28
CA TRP A 196 8.16 -1.95 -0.56
C TRP A 196 9.19 -1.31 0.37
N SER A 197 9.16 -1.63 1.66
CA SER A 197 10.31 -1.42 2.54
C SER A 197 10.91 -2.75 2.94
N SER A 198 12.18 -2.96 2.62
CA SER A 198 12.90 -4.20 2.90
C SER A 198 14.32 -3.94 3.38
N ASN A 199 14.93 -4.97 3.98
CA ASN A 199 16.35 -4.94 4.35
C ASN A 199 16.71 -3.86 5.37
N ASN A 200 15.74 -3.39 6.18
CA ASN A 200 16.00 -2.35 7.17
C ASN A 200 16.66 -2.95 8.44
N PRO A 201 17.81 -2.42 8.88
CA PRO A 201 18.45 -2.81 10.13
C PRO A 201 17.82 -2.15 11.37
N ASN A 202 17.04 -1.09 11.19
CA ASN A 202 16.18 -0.50 12.22
C ASN A 202 14.72 -0.69 11.82
N ASP A 203 13.79 0.06 12.43
CA ASP A 203 12.37 -0.07 12.12
C ASP A 203 12.09 0.23 10.66
N SER A 204 11.12 -0.47 10.08
CA SER A 204 10.77 -0.26 8.67
C SER A 204 10.13 1.11 8.45
N VAL A 205 9.29 1.54 9.39
CA VAL A 205 8.55 2.80 9.36
C VAL A 205 8.69 3.51 10.71
N LEU A 206 9.20 4.74 10.69
CA LEU A 206 9.03 5.67 11.80
C LEU A 206 7.79 6.53 11.52
N MET A 207 6.77 6.43 12.37
CA MET A 207 5.51 7.16 12.21
C MET A 207 5.17 8.00 13.44
N MET A 208 5.33 9.31 13.34
CA MET A 208 5.14 10.21 14.48
C MET A 208 4.33 11.46 14.12
N GLY A 209 3.27 11.76 14.87
CA GLY A 209 2.50 12.99 14.66
C GLY A 209 1.73 13.03 13.34
N MET A 210 1.41 11.87 12.75
CA MET A 210 0.64 11.78 11.51
C MET A 210 -0.87 11.93 11.75
N ASN A 211 -1.57 12.56 10.82
CA ASN A 211 -3.04 12.61 10.79
C ASN A 211 -3.57 12.24 9.40
N GLY A 212 -4.36 11.16 9.27
CA GLY A 212 -4.93 10.82 7.96
C GLY A 212 -3.94 10.14 7.01
N ALA A 213 -3.05 9.29 7.52
CA ALA A 213 -2.11 8.54 6.67
C ALA A 213 -2.69 7.18 6.26
N VAL A 214 -2.47 6.79 5.00
CA VAL A 214 -2.86 5.49 4.44
C VAL A 214 -1.62 4.76 3.94
N LEU A 215 -1.36 3.58 4.48
CA LEU A 215 -0.38 2.63 3.97
C LEU A 215 -1.13 1.42 3.42
N GLU A 216 -1.18 1.28 2.10
CA GLU A 216 -1.99 0.24 1.44
C GLU A 216 -1.27 -0.53 0.34
N HIS A 217 -1.60 -1.82 0.18
CA HIS A 217 -0.97 -2.69 -0.82
C HIS A 217 0.56 -2.65 -0.79
N CYS A 218 1.15 -2.37 0.38
CA CYS A 218 2.59 -2.31 0.56
C CYS A 218 3.15 -3.66 0.99
N ARG A 219 4.43 -3.85 0.71
CA ARG A 219 5.21 -4.98 1.20
C ARG A 219 6.19 -4.51 2.27
N PHE A 220 6.36 -5.30 3.31
CA PHE A 220 7.33 -5.03 4.36
C PHE A 220 8.15 -6.26 4.68
N GLY A 221 9.47 -6.08 4.68
CA GLY A 221 10.45 -7.17 4.76
C GLY A 221 10.57 -8.00 3.47
N PRO A 222 11.44 -9.02 3.41
CA PRO A 222 12.20 -9.57 4.52
C PRO A 222 13.34 -8.64 4.98
N ARG A 223 13.97 -9.03 6.09
CA ARG A 223 15.19 -8.40 6.63
C ARG A 223 16.40 -9.29 6.29
N ILE A 224 17.51 -8.72 5.78
CA ILE A 224 18.70 -9.52 5.40
C ILE A 224 19.48 -9.96 6.66
N PRO A 225 19.95 -11.21 6.75
CA PRO A 225 20.98 -11.64 7.69
C PRO A 225 22.36 -10.99 7.44
N PRO A 226 23.29 -10.97 8.44
CA PRO A 226 23.12 -11.48 9.79
C PRO A 226 22.34 -10.52 10.68
N ILE A 227 21.42 -11.09 11.45
CA ILE A 227 20.63 -10.37 12.44
C ILE A 227 21.43 -10.38 13.75
N ASP A 228 22.42 -9.48 13.88
CA ASP A 228 23.16 -9.29 15.12
C ASP A 228 23.05 -7.84 15.57
N TYR A 229 21.92 -7.52 16.22
CA TYR A 229 21.65 -6.16 16.70
C TYR A 229 21.14 -6.20 18.14
N ALA A 230 21.68 -5.30 18.96
CA ALA A 230 21.32 -5.14 20.37
C ALA A 230 19.97 -4.43 20.62
N TRP A 231 19.20 -4.13 19.57
CA TRP A 231 17.99 -3.30 19.61
C TRP A 231 16.78 -4.01 19.00
N HIS A 232 15.58 -3.69 19.51
CA HIS A 232 14.32 -4.15 18.96
C HIS A 232 14.00 -3.32 17.71
N ALA A 233 13.90 -3.96 16.54
CA ALA A 233 13.62 -3.30 15.26
C ALA A 233 12.20 -3.65 14.80
N ASP A 234 11.23 -2.81 15.11
CA ASP A 234 9.81 -3.04 14.87
C ASP A 234 9.43 -2.72 13.41
N LEU A 235 8.27 -3.18 12.94
CA LEU A 235 7.82 -2.80 11.60
C LEU A 235 7.47 -1.32 11.57
N ILE A 236 6.58 -0.91 12.49
CA ILE A 236 6.16 0.48 12.65
C ILE A 236 6.33 0.88 14.10
N GLU A 237 7.18 1.86 14.34
CA GLU A 237 7.21 2.61 15.60
C GLU A 237 6.22 3.78 15.48
N ALA A 238 5.13 3.72 16.24
CA ALA A 238 4.02 4.67 16.13
C ALA A 238 3.84 5.51 17.42
N ARG A 239 3.92 6.84 17.29
CA ARG A 239 3.64 7.81 18.38
C ARG A 239 2.75 8.96 17.92
N ASN A 240 1.75 9.30 18.74
CA ASN A 240 0.93 10.51 18.59
C ASN A 240 0.23 10.63 17.22
N ASN A 241 -0.18 9.50 16.64
CA ASN A 241 -0.84 9.49 15.33
C ASN A 241 -2.36 9.38 15.47
N THR A 242 -3.10 9.93 14.51
CA THR A 242 -4.56 9.76 14.43
C THR A 242 -5.03 9.49 13.01
N ASN A 243 -6.15 8.78 12.88
CA ASN A 243 -6.79 8.46 11.59
C ASN A 243 -5.83 7.74 10.63
N ILE A 244 -5.30 6.59 11.06
CA ILE A 244 -4.28 5.85 10.29
C ILE A 244 -4.90 4.57 9.73
N ASP A 245 -4.72 4.37 8.42
CA ASP A 245 -5.12 3.14 7.73
C ASP A 245 -3.88 2.37 7.35
N PHE A 246 -3.73 1.19 7.95
CA PHE A 246 -2.75 0.21 7.55
C PHE A 246 -3.51 -0.97 6.98
N ARG A 247 -3.65 -1.03 5.65
CA ARG A 247 -4.55 -1.99 4.99
C ARG A 247 -3.98 -2.74 3.81
N TYR A 248 -4.45 -3.96 3.58
CA TYR A 248 -4.10 -4.75 2.37
C TYR A 248 -2.58 -4.94 2.19
N ASN A 249 -1.82 -4.88 3.29
CA ASN A 249 -0.37 -5.00 3.25
C ASN A 249 0.07 -6.44 3.45
N ASN A 250 1.21 -6.77 2.86
CA ASN A 250 1.91 -8.03 3.11
C ASN A 250 3.13 -7.77 4.00
N VAL A 251 3.10 -8.32 5.20
CA VAL A 251 4.11 -8.12 6.24
C VAL A 251 4.86 -9.43 6.50
N ASP A 252 6.15 -9.43 6.19
CA ASP A 252 7.11 -10.49 6.53
C ASP A 252 8.24 -9.87 7.37
N TRP A 253 7.97 -9.70 8.66
CA TRP A 253 8.83 -8.95 9.56
C TRP A 253 9.20 -9.78 10.78
N ALA A 254 10.49 -10.07 10.95
CA ALA A 254 10.94 -11.04 11.95
C ALA A 254 10.74 -10.60 13.42
N PRO A 255 10.95 -9.32 13.79
CA PRO A 255 10.59 -8.80 15.13
C PRO A 255 9.09 -8.47 15.25
N ASP A 256 8.72 -7.45 16.01
CA ASP A 256 7.32 -7.05 16.16
C ASP A 256 6.85 -6.19 14.97
N GLY A 257 5.58 -6.34 14.60
CA GLY A 257 4.91 -5.60 13.55
C GLY A 257 4.52 -4.18 13.98
N VAL A 258 3.23 -3.84 13.90
CA VAL A 258 2.75 -2.48 14.23
C VAL A 258 2.81 -2.26 15.74
N PHE A 259 3.77 -1.44 16.20
CA PHE A 259 4.01 -1.17 17.60
C PHE A 259 3.54 0.25 17.98
N LEU A 260 2.40 0.30 18.66
CA LEU A 260 1.79 1.52 19.19
C LEU A 260 2.39 1.89 20.55
N PHE A 261 3.28 2.88 20.56
CA PHE A 261 3.92 3.35 21.80
C PHE A 261 2.96 4.19 22.64
N GLU A 262 2.54 5.36 22.15
CA GLU A 262 1.70 6.31 22.88
C GLU A 262 0.91 7.23 21.97
N GLY A 263 -0.22 7.75 22.45
CA GLY A 263 -0.99 8.81 21.79
C GLY A 263 -1.61 8.41 20.45
N ASN A 264 -1.69 7.11 20.14
CA ASN A 264 -2.26 6.63 18.89
C ASN A 264 -3.78 6.47 19.04
N THR A 265 -4.55 7.13 18.18
CA THR A 265 -6.03 7.05 18.18
C THR A 265 -6.56 6.81 16.77
N HIS A 266 -7.75 6.22 16.62
CA HIS A 266 -8.38 5.96 15.32
C HIS A 266 -7.47 5.21 14.33
N TRP A 267 -6.79 4.17 14.81
CA TRP A 267 -6.02 3.26 13.94
C TRP A 267 -6.95 2.18 13.38
N ARG A 268 -6.86 1.94 12.08
CA ARG A 268 -7.56 0.88 11.37
C ARG A 268 -6.50 -0.01 10.72
N ILE A 269 -6.30 -1.19 11.29
CA ILE A 269 -5.35 -2.21 10.85
C ILE A 269 -6.18 -3.33 10.25
N TYR A 270 -6.35 -3.37 8.93
CA TYR A 270 -7.28 -4.32 8.32
C TYR A 270 -6.91 -4.88 6.97
N GLY A 271 -7.39 -6.09 6.65
CA GLY A 271 -7.10 -6.70 5.36
C GLY A 271 -5.62 -7.05 5.15
N ASN A 272 -4.80 -7.05 6.20
CA ASN A 272 -3.37 -7.32 6.09
C ASN A 272 -3.07 -8.80 6.27
N ILE A 273 -1.96 -9.22 5.69
CA ILE A 273 -1.37 -10.54 5.88
C ILE A 273 -0.06 -10.35 6.66
N PHE A 274 -0.05 -10.80 7.93
CA PHE A 274 1.15 -10.89 8.77
C PHE A 274 1.69 -12.31 8.74
N ARG A 275 2.93 -12.49 8.31
CA ARG A 275 3.59 -13.80 8.12
C ARG A 275 4.81 -13.94 9.02
N GLY A 276 4.88 -15.05 9.73
CA GLY A 276 6.02 -15.37 10.58
C GLY A 276 6.26 -14.32 11.66
N GLY A 277 7.50 -14.27 12.15
CA GLY A 277 8.00 -13.17 12.97
C GLY A 277 7.48 -13.12 14.41
N GLY A 278 7.61 -11.94 15.01
CA GLY A 278 7.26 -11.63 16.39
C GLY A 278 5.75 -11.37 16.57
N LYS A 279 5.42 -10.28 17.25
CA LYS A 279 4.02 -9.89 17.47
C LYS A 279 3.48 -9.10 16.30
N GLY A 280 2.39 -9.51 15.65
CA GLY A 280 1.83 -8.80 14.49
C GLY A 280 1.43 -7.35 14.78
N THR A 281 0.75 -7.11 15.90
CA THR A 281 0.53 -5.74 16.43
C THR A 281 0.49 -5.73 17.95
N ARG A 282 1.03 -4.66 18.55
CA ARG A 282 1.20 -4.56 20.01
C ARG A 282 1.19 -3.12 20.53
N THR A 283 1.01 -3.00 21.85
CA THR A 283 1.18 -1.75 22.61
C THR A 283 2.39 -1.84 23.54
N HIS A 284 2.93 -0.70 23.96
CA HIS A 284 3.92 -0.66 25.02
C HIS A 284 3.25 -0.89 26.37
N SER A 285 3.85 -1.70 27.25
CA SER A 285 3.25 -2.10 28.53
C SER A 285 3.17 -0.98 29.59
N THR A 286 3.70 0.22 29.32
CA THR A 286 3.92 1.29 30.32
C THR A 286 3.37 2.67 29.93
N ASN A 287 2.61 2.81 28.83
CA ASN A 287 2.30 4.13 28.25
C ASN A 287 0.78 4.37 28.02
N PRO A 288 0.33 5.62 27.78
CA PRO A 288 -1.08 6.04 27.89
C PRO A 288 -2.03 5.29 26.97
N VAL A 289 -3.33 5.39 27.28
CA VAL A 289 -4.45 4.79 26.54
C VAL A 289 -4.30 5.05 25.04
N ASN A 290 -3.89 4.03 24.27
CA ASN A 290 -4.05 4.04 22.82
C ASN A 290 -5.50 3.67 22.49
N GLY A 291 -6.06 4.28 21.48
CA GLY A 291 -7.35 3.90 20.92
C GLY A 291 -8.30 5.06 20.63
N PRO A 292 -9.38 4.79 19.87
CA PRO A 292 -9.78 3.45 19.43
C PRO A 292 -8.84 2.85 18.38
N VAL A 293 -8.56 1.55 18.48
CA VAL A 293 -7.81 0.75 17.50
C VAL A 293 -8.70 -0.38 17.00
N HIS A 294 -8.78 -0.52 15.70
CA HIS A 294 -9.59 -1.52 15.01
C HIS A 294 -8.67 -2.49 14.28
N VAL A 295 -8.64 -3.75 14.74
CA VAL A 295 -7.87 -4.84 14.10
C VAL A 295 -8.87 -5.78 13.43
N HIS A 296 -9.07 -5.61 12.13
CA HIS A 296 -10.17 -6.26 11.40
C HIS A 296 -9.72 -7.01 10.18
N ASN A 297 -10.36 -8.13 9.83
CA ASN A 297 -10.14 -8.76 8.52
C ASN A 297 -8.65 -9.09 8.24
N ASN A 298 -7.82 -9.36 9.24
CA ASN A 298 -6.39 -9.68 9.03
C ASN A 298 -6.14 -11.19 9.10
N VAL A 299 -5.06 -11.62 8.47
CA VAL A 299 -4.43 -12.93 8.72
C VAL A 299 -3.17 -12.74 9.54
N PHE A 300 -3.06 -13.49 10.63
CA PHE A 300 -1.82 -13.69 11.39
C PHE A 300 -1.39 -15.15 11.22
N TYR A 301 -0.42 -15.37 10.35
CA TYR A 301 0.04 -16.68 9.90
C TYR A 301 1.42 -17.00 10.48
N GLN A 302 1.49 -18.03 11.32
CA GLN A 302 2.73 -18.57 11.89
C GLN A 302 3.58 -17.54 12.65
N SER A 303 2.96 -16.53 13.25
CA SER A 303 3.63 -15.53 14.07
C SER A 303 3.85 -16.02 15.51
N TYR A 304 4.79 -15.39 16.22
CA TYR A 304 4.94 -15.59 17.66
C TYR A 304 3.62 -15.29 18.39
N GLN A 305 2.97 -14.19 18.05
CA GLN A 305 1.62 -13.85 18.53
C GLN A 305 0.97 -12.84 17.57
N GLY A 306 -0.28 -13.05 17.13
CA GLY A 306 -0.90 -12.09 16.19
C GLY A 306 -1.14 -10.70 16.82
N VAL A 307 -1.84 -10.66 17.96
CA VAL A 307 -2.18 -9.42 18.67
C VAL A 307 -1.68 -9.48 20.11
N SER A 308 -1.05 -8.40 20.60
CA SER A 308 -0.46 -8.31 21.94
C SER A 308 -0.69 -6.93 22.57
N TYR A 309 -1.89 -6.68 23.07
CA TYR A 309 -2.27 -5.40 23.66
C TYR A 309 -2.45 -5.44 25.17
N GLY A 310 -2.16 -4.30 25.81
CA GLY A 310 -2.42 -4.06 27.23
C GLY A 310 -3.89 -3.72 27.51
N SER A 311 -4.31 -3.81 28.76
CA SER A 311 -5.72 -3.63 29.18
C SER A 311 -6.27 -2.20 28.98
N ALA A 312 -5.40 -1.22 28.79
CA ALA A 312 -5.79 0.18 28.60
C ALA A 312 -6.22 0.51 27.17
N ILE A 313 -5.95 -0.35 26.18
CA ILE A 313 -6.33 -0.09 24.78
C ILE A 313 -7.86 -0.11 24.64
N THR A 314 -8.40 0.72 23.75
CA THR A 314 -9.83 0.71 23.38
C THR A 314 -10.01 0.40 21.90
N GLY A 315 -11.19 -0.09 21.52
CA GLY A 315 -11.54 -0.42 20.13
C GLY A 315 -12.00 -1.88 19.98
N THR A 316 -11.78 -2.46 18.81
CA THR A 316 -12.35 -3.76 18.44
C THR A 316 -11.38 -4.65 17.68
N ALA A 317 -11.51 -5.97 17.83
CA ALA A 317 -10.77 -6.96 17.05
C ALA A 317 -11.68 -8.08 16.54
N CYS A 318 -12.08 -8.01 15.28
CA CYS A 318 -13.11 -8.86 14.68
C CYS A 318 -12.66 -9.38 13.31
N ASN A 319 -13.20 -10.50 12.87
CA ASN A 319 -13.01 -11.09 11.56
C ASN A 319 -11.53 -11.37 11.21
N ASN A 320 -10.66 -11.55 12.21
CA ASN A 320 -9.28 -11.94 11.94
C ASN A 320 -9.14 -13.46 11.92
N VAL A 321 -8.18 -13.96 11.16
CA VAL A 321 -7.78 -15.37 11.13
C VAL A 321 -6.41 -15.52 11.81
N PHE A 322 -6.37 -16.31 12.87
CA PHE A 322 -5.16 -16.69 13.58
C PHE A 322 -4.79 -18.12 13.19
N TYR A 323 -3.73 -18.26 12.39
CA TYR A 323 -3.32 -19.52 11.80
C TYR A 323 -1.92 -19.92 12.28
N GLY A 324 -1.81 -21.03 13.00
CA GLY A 324 -0.51 -21.60 13.37
C GLY A 324 0.34 -20.73 14.31
N ASN A 325 -0.27 -19.77 15.03
CA ASN A 325 0.49 -18.85 15.88
C ASN A 325 0.99 -19.54 17.16
N LEU A 326 2.22 -19.23 17.57
CA LEU A 326 2.87 -19.85 18.73
C LEU A 326 2.17 -19.49 20.04
N HIS A 327 1.52 -18.34 20.12
CA HIS A 327 0.75 -17.90 21.29
C HIS A 327 -0.63 -17.35 20.90
N ALA A 328 -1.60 -17.56 21.81
CA ALA A 328 -2.93 -16.97 21.71
C ALA A 328 -2.87 -15.44 21.58
N PRO A 329 -3.78 -14.79 20.81
CA PRO A 329 -3.86 -13.34 20.81
C PRO A 329 -4.28 -12.80 22.18
N GLY A 330 -3.56 -11.76 22.63
CA GLY A 330 -3.90 -10.96 23.79
C GLY A 330 -4.56 -9.66 23.35
N PHE A 331 -5.89 -9.62 23.34
CA PHE A 331 -6.65 -8.45 22.87
C PHE A 331 -6.68 -7.28 23.86
N GLY A 332 -6.16 -7.45 25.08
CA GLY A 332 -6.16 -6.39 26.09
C GLY A 332 -7.58 -5.89 26.38
N GLY A 333 -7.78 -4.57 26.27
CA GLY A 333 -9.08 -3.90 26.44
C GLY A 333 -9.98 -3.87 25.20
N LEU A 334 -9.59 -4.48 24.07
CA LEU A 334 -10.42 -4.50 22.87
C LEU A 334 -11.65 -5.40 23.05
N THR A 335 -12.78 -5.00 22.47
CA THR A 335 -13.92 -5.91 22.26
C THR A 335 -13.59 -6.82 21.08
N ALA A 336 -13.42 -8.12 21.32
CA ALA A 336 -12.98 -9.06 20.31
C ALA A 336 -14.03 -10.10 19.93
N GLY A 337 -14.11 -10.45 18.65
CA GLY A 337 -14.98 -11.50 18.12
C GLY A 337 -16.00 -10.99 17.09
N PRO A 338 -16.42 -11.83 16.12
CA PRO A 338 -15.93 -13.18 15.86
C PRO A 338 -14.48 -13.17 15.33
N ASN A 339 -13.73 -14.26 15.50
CA ASN A 339 -12.38 -14.46 14.93
C ASN A 339 -12.18 -15.96 14.67
N TYR A 340 -11.41 -16.31 13.64
CA TYR A 340 -11.12 -17.68 13.27
C TYR A 340 -9.79 -18.15 13.87
N TYR A 341 -9.78 -19.35 14.44
CA TYR A 341 -8.56 -19.95 14.99
C TYR A 341 -8.29 -21.30 14.32
N TYR A 342 -7.07 -21.49 13.85
CA TYR A 342 -6.57 -22.77 13.37
C TYR A 342 -5.16 -22.99 13.88
N ASN A 343 -4.94 -24.08 14.63
CA ASN A 343 -3.65 -24.48 15.18
C ASN A 343 -2.91 -23.34 15.94
N THR A 344 -3.66 -22.46 16.59
CA THR A 344 -3.10 -21.37 17.42
C THR A 344 -3.06 -21.80 18.88
N GLU A 345 -1.91 -21.66 19.53
CA GLU A 345 -1.74 -22.08 20.93
C GLU A 345 -2.78 -21.44 21.86
N GLY A 346 -3.30 -22.22 22.81
CA GLY A 346 -4.24 -21.71 23.82
C GLY A 346 -5.64 -21.38 23.28
N LYS A 347 -5.94 -21.72 22.02
CA LYS A 347 -7.25 -21.55 21.40
C LYS A 347 -7.77 -22.89 20.87
N THR A 348 -9.08 -23.08 20.95
CA THR A 348 -9.76 -24.17 20.26
C THR A 348 -9.92 -23.78 18.79
N ASN A 349 -9.67 -24.71 17.88
CA ASN A 349 -9.89 -24.46 16.46
C ASN A 349 -11.36 -24.14 16.20
N THR A 350 -11.63 -23.07 15.45
CA THR A 350 -12.99 -22.74 14.98
C THR A 350 -13.46 -23.77 13.95
N GLY A 351 -12.54 -24.28 13.13
CA GLY A 351 -12.79 -25.30 12.11
C GLY A 351 -11.50 -25.91 11.57
N GLY A 352 -11.54 -26.44 10.35
CA GLY A 352 -10.37 -26.93 9.61
C GLY A 352 -9.45 -25.80 9.13
N ASP A 353 -8.51 -26.11 8.25
CA ASP A 353 -7.78 -25.08 7.53
C ASP A 353 -8.78 -24.29 6.65
N PRO A 354 -8.90 -22.96 6.78
CA PRO A 354 -9.88 -22.21 6.01
C PRO A 354 -9.39 -21.85 4.60
N PHE A 355 -8.09 -22.01 4.30
CA PHE A 355 -7.47 -21.44 3.11
C PHE A 355 -7.27 -22.45 1.99
N VAL A 356 -7.23 -21.91 0.77
CA VAL A 356 -6.87 -22.63 -0.46
C VAL A 356 -5.49 -23.27 -0.32
N ASN A 357 -4.47 -22.45 -0.06
CA ASN A 357 -3.10 -22.93 0.07
C ASN A 357 -2.23 -21.99 0.92
N ALA A 358 -2.41 -22.06 2.23
CA ALA A 358 -1.66 -21.22 3.17
C ALA A 358 -0.14 -21.42 3.08
N ALA A 359 0.33 -22.62 2.70
CA ALA A 359 1.76 -22.91 2.55
C ALA A 359 2.39 -22.20 1.32
N ALA A 360 1.59 -21.99 0.27
CA ALA A 360 1.96 -21.17 -0.88
C ALA A 360 1.64 -19.67 -0.67
N LEU A 361 1.18 -19.30 0.53
CA LEU A 361 0.75 -17.95 0.91
C LEU A 361 -0.48 -17.46 0.15
N ASP A 362 -1.30 -18.39 -0.31
CA ASP A 362 -2.66 -18.07 -0.74
C ASP A 362 -3.61 -18.20 0.44
N PHE A 363 -4.13 -17.05 0.87
CA PHE A 363 -5.05 -16.93 2.00
C PHE A 363 -6.49 -16.65 1.57
N HIS A 364 -6.83 -16.86 0.29
CA HIS A 364 -8.22 -16.96 -0.12
C HIS A 364 -8.90 -18.12 0.60
N LEU A 365 -10.17 -17.92 0.94
CA LEU A 365 -10.96 -18.91 1.65
C LEU A 365 -11.42 -20.03 0.70
N ARG A 366 -11.55 -21.24 1.23
CA ARG A 366 -12.25 -22.33 0.55
C ARG A 366 -13.74 -22.31 0.87
N ALA A 367 -14.51 -22.95 -0.01
CA ALA A 367 -15.94 -23.13 0.16
C ALA A 367 -16.29 -23.80 1.51
N ALA A 368 -17.45 -23.44 2.07
CA ALA A 368 -18.08 -24.12 3.21
C ALA A 368 -17.21 -24.23 4.49
N THR A 369 -16.28 -23.29 4.70
CA THR A 369 -15.54 -23.19 5.96
C THR A 369 -16.29 -22.29 6.94
N PRO A 370 -16.14 -22.46 8.27
CA PRO A 370 -16.73 -21.54 9.26
C PRO A 370 -16.12 -20.12 9.24
N ALA A 371 -15.19 -19.84 8.33
CA ALA A 371 -14.71 -18.49 8.06
C ALA A 371 -15.61 -17.74 7.08
N VAL A 372 -16.41 -18.46 6.28
CA VAL A 372 -17.32 -17.90 5.27
C VAL A 372 -18.68 -17.55 5.90
N ASP A 373 -19.23 -16.39 5.58
CA ASP A 373 -20.52 -15.82 5.99
C ASP A 373 -20.75 -15.65 7.52
N GLU A 374 -19.73 -15.90 8.35
CA GLU A 374 -19.83 -15.92 9.82
C GLU A 374 -19.10 -14.73 10.50
N GLY A 375 -18.61 -13.78 9.72
CA GLY A 375 -17.99 -12.54 10.16
C GLY A 375 -19.01 -11.48 10.61
N ALA A 376 -18.55 -10.54 11.44
CA ALA A 376 -19.31 -9.36 11.80
C ALA A 376 -19.41 -8.38 10.62
N ALA A 377 -20.59 -7.82 10.40
CA ALA A 377 -20.80 -6.72 9.46
C ALA A 377 -20.28 -5.40 10.06
N LEU A 378 -19.13 -4.92 9.59
CA LEU A 378 -18.45 -3.75 10.16
C LEU A 378 -18.79 -2.43 9.44
N GLY A 379 -19.23 -2.51 8.17
CA GLY A 379 -19.48 -1.34 7.32
C GLY A 379 -18.21 -0.62 6.88
N SER A 380 -18.36 0.54 6.25
CA SER A 380 -17.23 1.35 5.77
C SER A 380 -16.32 1.83 6.93
N PRO A 381 -14.99 1.79 6.77
CA PRO A 381 -14.22 1.53 5.55
C PRO A 381 -13.79 0.06 5.35
N PHE A 382 -14.40 -0.89 6.08
CA PHE A 382 -14.02 -2.30 6.04
C PHE A 382 -14.80 -3.11 5.00
N ASP A 383 -15.65 -2.46 4.22
CA ASP A 383 -16.62 -3.02 3.26
C ASP A 383 -16.01 -3.35 1.89
N LEU A 384 -14.68 -3.22 1.76
CA LEU A 384 -13.89 -3.76 0.67
C LEU A 384 -12.87 -4.75 1.25
N ASP A 385 -12.60 -5.81 0.49
CA ASP A 385 -11.54 -6.76 0.80
C ASP A 385 -10.20 -6.36 0.12
N ALA A 386 -9.18 -7.20 0.28
CA ALA A 386 -7.85 -6.93 -0.25
C ALA A 386 -7.74 -7.03 -1.79
N ASP A 387 -8.69 -7.64 -2.48
CA ASP A 387 -8.75 -7.72 -3.95
C ASP A 387 -9.72 -6.69 -4.55
N GLY A 388 -10.44 -5.98 -3.68
CA GLY A 388 -11.40 -4.96 -4.04
C GLY A 388 -12.83 -5.47 -4.21
N ALA A 389 -13.13 -6.70 -3.78
CA ALA A 389 -14.50 -7.18 -3.67
C ALA A 389 -15.24 -6.47 -2.53
N THR A 390 -16.51 -6.11 -2.77
CA THR A 390 -17.37 -5.51 -1.75
C THR A 390 -17.86 -6.56 -0.77
N ARG A 391 -18.10 -6.22 0.50
CA ARG A 391 -18.62 -7.17 1.50
C ARG A 391 -20.09 -6.86 1.88
N PRO A 392 -20.97 -7.87 2.03
CA PRO A 392 -20.72 -9.30 1.78
C PRO A 392 -20.92 -9.70 0.31
N GLN A 393 -20.34 -10.83 -0.10
CA GLN A 393 -20.68 -11.49 -1.37
C GLN A 393 -21.65 -12.66 -1.17
N GLY A 394 -21.69 -13.24 0.03
CA GLY A 394 -22.61 -14.30 0.44
C GLY A 394 -23.70 -13.85 1.42
N GLY A 395 -24.10 -14.75 2.31
CA GLY A 395 -25.08 -14.51 3.36
C GLY A 395 -24.60 -13.61 4.50
N GLY A 396 -23.29 -13.42 4.63
CA GLY A 396 -22.64 -12.64 5.68
C GLY A 396 -21.23 -12.21 5.26
N TRP A 397 -20.53 -11.52 6.16
CA TRP A 397 -19.14 -11.13 5.89
C TRP A 397 -18.22 -12.32 6.15
N ASP A 398 -17.11 -12.39 5.45
CA ASP A 398 -16.11 -13.42 5.73
C ASP A 398 -15.05 -12.97 6.75
N MET A 399 -14.45 -13.93 7.45
CA MET A 399 -13.29 -13.68 8.30
C MET A 399 -11.99 -13.78 7.49
N GLY A 400 -11.12 -12.79 7.65
CA GLY A 400 -9.85 -12.68 6.93
C GLY A 400 -9.86 -11.55 5.90
N PRO A 401 -8.74 -11.38 5.17
CA PRO A 401 -8.53 -10.25 4.27
C PRO A 401 -9.32 -10.32 2.98
N PHE A 402 -9.75 -11.51 2.56
CA PHE A 402 -10.46 -11.77 1.32
C PHE A 402 -11.91 -12.20 1.59
N GLU A 403 -12.81 -11.84 0.69
CA GLU A 403 -14.16 -12.38 0.64
C GLU A 403 -14.16 -13.60 -0.29
N TYR A 404 -14.83 -14.67 0.12
CA TYR A 404 -15.03 -15.87 -0.68
C TYR A 404 -15.97 -15.53 -1.85
N LEU A 405 -15.42 -15.64 -3.05
CA LEU A 405 -16.14 -15.55 -4.30
C LEU A 405 -16.21 -16.96 -4.90
N PRO A 406 -17.40 -17.57 -5.01
CA PRO A 406 -17.54 -18.80 -5.77
C PRO A 406 -17.09 -18.55 -7.21
N VAL A 407 -16.10 -19.30 -7.68
CA VAL A 407 -15.64 -19.21 -9.07
C VAL A 407 -16.45 -20.19 -9.91
N PRO A 408 -17.31 -19.75 -10.85
CA PRO A 408 -18.08 -20.68 -11.66
C PRO A 408 -17.15 -21.60 -12.46
N GLY A 409 -17.21 -22.89 -12.20
CA GLY A 409 -16.25 -23.85 -12.74
C GLY A 409 -15.38 -24.54 -11.70
N ASP A 410 -15.20 -23.95 -10.52
CA ASP A 410 -14.42 -24.51 -9.40
C ASP A 410 -15.32 -25.46 -8.59
N ALA A 411 -15.36 -26.73 -8.99
CA ALA A 411 -16.22 -27.74 -8.39
C ALA A 411 -15.69 -28.24 -7.05
N ASP A 412 -14.37 -28.32 -6.86
CA ASP A 412 -13.82 -28.81 -5.60
C ASP A 412 -13.57 -27.72 -4.54
N GLY A 413 -13.75 -26.46 -4.92
CA GLY A 413 -13.73 -25.29 -4.05
C GLY A 413 -12.32 -24.92 -3.61
N ASP A 414 -11.29 -25.33 -4.37
CA ASP A 414 -9.90 -25.02 -4.10
C ASP A 414 -9.46 -23.67 -4.67
N GLY A 415 -10.38 -22.91 -5.28
CA GLY A 415 -10.17 -21.54 -5.70
C GLY A 415 -9.49 -21.40 -7.05
N ASP A 416 -9.21 -22.48 -7.79
CA ASP A 416 -8.93 -22.39 -9.22
C ASP A 416 -9.93 -23.20 -10.05
N VAL A 417 -9.86 -23.05 -11.38
CA VAL A 417 -10.72 -23.80 -12.31
C VAL A 417 -9.83 -24.59 -13.26
N ASP A 418 -9.73 -25.89 -13.05
CA ASP A 418 -8.76 -26.72 -13.75
C ASP A 418 -9.32 -28.10 -14.21
N LEU A 419 -8.41 -29.05 -14.47
CA LEU A 419 -8.79 -30.38 -14.95
C LEU A 419 -9.44 -31.26 -13.88
N ASP A 420 -9.17 -31.01 -12.60
CA ASP A 420 -9.80 -31.73 -11.48
C ASP A 420 -11.28 -31.34 -11.37
N ASP A 421 -11.62 -30.06 -11.60
CA ASP A 421 -13.01 -29.59 -11.71
C ASP A 421 -13.74 -30.14 -12.92
N PHE A 422 -13.06 -30.15 -14.06
CA PHE A 422 -13.60 -30.79 -15.24
C PHE A 422 -13.86 -32.28 -14.97
N GLY A 423 -13.01 -32.91 -14.17
CA GLY A 423 -13.22 -34.25 -13.64
C GLY A 423 -14.53 -34.38 -12.85
N SER A 424 -14.83 -33.42 -11.97
CA SER A 424 -16.07 -33.36 -11.18
C SER A 424 -17.31 -33.20 -12.05
N LEU A 425 -17.35 -32.18 -12.92
CA LEU A 425 -18.44 -31.96 -13.86
C LEU A 425 -18.67 -33.19 -14.75
N LYS A 426 -17.59 -33.76 -15.31
CA LYS A 426 -17.68 -34.92 -16.20
C LYS A 426 -18.27 -36.15 -15.51
N ARG A 427 -18.01 -36.36 -14.21
CA ARG A 427 -18.55 -37.51 -13.45
C ARG A 427 -20.07 -37.43 -13.32
N SER A 428 -20.63 -36.23 -13.28
CA SER A 428 -22.06 -36.00 -13.06
C SER A 428 -22.79 -35.53 -14.33
N PHE A 429 -22.09 -35.39 -15.46
CA PHE A 429 -22.67 -34.88 -16.70
C PHE A 429 -23.91 -35.66 -17.14
N GLY A 430 -24.98 -34.93 -17.44
CA GLY A 430 -26.31 -35.47 -17.76
C GLY A 430 -27.18 -35.77 -16.54
N ARG A 431 -26.79 -35.36 -15.33
CA ARG A 431 -27.62 -35.48 -14.13
C ARG A 431 -28.86 -34.60 -14.27
N PRO A 432 -30.08 -35.15 -14.21
CA PRO A 432 -31.29 -34.42 -14.59
C PRO A 432 -31.95 -33.62 -13.45
N SER A 433 -31.47 -33.79 -12.20
CA SER A 433 -31.98 -33.06 -11.03
C SER A 433 -31.12 -33.35 -9.78
N GLY A 434 -31.14 -32.43 -8.82
CA GLY A 434 -30.50 -32.60 -7.51
C GLY A 434 -28.98 -32.68 -7.57
N ALA A 435 -28.38 -32.11 -8.61
CA ALA A 435 -26.97 -31.76 -8.61
C ALA A 435 -26.71 -30.65 -7.58
N VAL A 436 -25.48 -30.60 -7.08
CA VAL A 436 -24.96 -29.51 -6.27
C VAL A 436 -23.71 -28.94 -6.93
N TRP A 437 -23.20 -27.81 -6.47
CA TRP A 437 -22.00 -27.18 -7.00
C TRP A 437 -20.82 -28.15 -7.20
N ALA A 438 -20.54 -28.99 -6.21
CA ALA A 438 -19.48 -30.00 -6.27
C ALA A 438 -19.71 -31.15 -7.28
N ASP A 439 -20.95 -31.30 -7.78
CA ASP A 439 -21.26 -32.18 -8.90
C ASP A 439 -20.97 -31.50 -10.25
N GLY A 440 -20.61 -30.21 -10.27
CA GLY A 440 -20.42 -29.40 -11.48
C GLY A 440 -21.68 -28.69 -11.95
N ASP A 441 -22.66 -28.44 -11.07
CA ASP A 441 -23.81 -27.55 -11.29
C ASP A 441 -23.42 -26.12 -10.94
N PHE A 442 -22.83 -25.41 -11.91
CA PHE A 442 -22.24 -24.09 -11.72
C PHE A 442 -23.24 -22.96 -11.97
N ASN A 443 -24.41 -23.27 -12.55
CA ASN A 443 -25.50 -22.31 -12.72
C ASN A 443 -26.59 -22.43 -11.62
N GLY A 444 -26.54 -23.49 -10.80
CA GLY A 444 -27.43 -23.73 -9.67
C GLY A 444 -28.84 -24.20 -10.05
N ASP A 445 -29.04 -24.72 -11.26
CA ASP A 445 -30.36 -25.16 -11.75
C ASP A 445 -30.74 -26.59 -11.35
N GLY A 446 -29.83 -27.29 -10.65
CA GLY A 446 -30.01 -28.64 -10.17
C GLY A 446 -29.67 -29.71 -11.20
N THR A 447 -29.19 -29.35 -12.39
CA THR A 447 -28.72 -30.28 -13.43
C THR A 447 -27.22 -30.14 -13.66
N VAL A 448 -26.62 -31.07 -14.39
CA VAL A 448 -25.22 -30.93 -14.85
C VAL A 448 -25.20 -31.13 -16.35
N ASP A 449 -25.02 -30.07 -17.13
CA ASP A 449 -25.12 -30.13 -18.59
C ASP A 449 -24.13 -29.22 -19.34
N LEU A 450 -24.47 -28.87 -20.59
CA LEU A 450 -23.60 -28.06 -21.44
C LEU A 450 -23.47 -26.62 -20.93
N ASP A 451 -24.47 -26.09 -20.23
CA ASP A 451 -24.42 -24.72 -19.71
C ASP A 451 -23.40 -24.63 -18.57
N ASP A 452 -23.29 -25.65 -17.72
CA ASP A 452 -22.23 -25.74 -16.71
C ASP A 452 -20.85 -25.90 -17.35
N PHE A 453 -20.75 -26.73 -18.39
CA PHE A 453 -19.48 -26.88 -19.10
C PHE A 453 -19.03 -25.56 -19.74
N VAL A 454 -19.97 -24.73 -20.21
CA VAL A 454 -19.67 -23.39 -20.72
C VAL A 454 -19.11 -22.50 -19.61
N LEU A 455 -19.69 -22.52 -18.41
CA LEU A 455 -19.18 -21.76 -17.25
C LEU A 455 -17.76 -22.20 -16.86
N LEU A 456 -17.52 -23.51 -16.73
CA LEU A 456 -16.19 -24.04 -16.46
C LEU A 456 -15.19 -23.62 -17.53
N LYS A 457 -15.55 -23.78 -18.81
CA LYS A 457 -14.66 -23.42 -19.93
C LYS A 457 -14.32 -21.94 -19.95
N GLN A 458 -15.27 -21.06 -19.61
CA GLN A 458 -15.05 -19.62 -19.59
C GLN A 458 -14.05 -19.21 -18.51
N ASN A 459 -14.04 -19.92 -17.40
CA ASN A 459 -13.16 -19.66 -16.27
C ASN A 459 -11.95 -20.60 -16.22
N PHE A 460 -11.77 -21.49 -17.19
CA PHE A 460 -10.68 -22.47 -17.16
C PHE A 460 -9.30 -21.79 -17.10
N GLY A 461 -8.50 -22.17 -16.11
CA GLY A 461 -7.20 -21.58 -15.79
C GLY A 461 -7.28 -20.24 -15.05
N THR A 462 -8.47 -19.84 -14.58
CA THR A 462 -8.62 -18.68 -13.68
C THR A 462 -8.42 -19.09 -12.23
N ARG A 463 -7.98 -18.12 -11.43
CA ARG A 463 -7.87 -18.14 -9.97
C ARG A 463 -8.18 -16.69 -9.52
N PRO A 464 -8.97 -16.46 -8.46
CA PRO A 464 -9.07 -15.14 -7.84
C PRO A 464 -7.64 -14.65 -7.52
N GLN A 465 -7.32 -13.43 -7.96
CA GLN A 465 -5.97 -12.85 -7.83
C GLN A 465 -5.84 -12.06 -6.56
#